data_AF-X1MK99-F1
#
_entry.id   AF-X1MK99-F1
#
_cell.length_a   1.000
_cell.length_b   1.000
_cell.length_c   1.000
_cell.angle_alpha   90.00
_cell.angle_beta   90.00
_cell.angle_gamma   90.00
#
_symmetry.space_group_name_H-M   'P 1'
#
loop_
_entity.id
_entity.type
_entity.pdbx_description
1 polymer ?
#
loop_
_entity_poly.entity_id
_entity_poly.type
_entity_poly.pdbx_seq_one_letter_code
_entity_poly.pdbx_strand_id
1 'polypeptide(L)'
;MWVPFNEGWGQYDTPRIVKLIKELDPTRLVNNASGWADRNVGDVHDIHRYPGPAAPPVEAKRAAVLGEFGGLGLPIKGHTLRDEKNWGYRSYKTREELTDAYVALIDNLRSLIGDGLCAGVYTQTTDVEIEVNGMMTYDRAMIKMDVKKTAAANRRLYLPPPITKTIVPTSQRQGQSWRYTTSEPRIGWYRTGFDDSAWQKGRGAFGTEGTPGAVIGTDWKSSDIWLRRTFELK
;
A
#
# COMPACT_ATOMS: atom_id res chain seq x y z
N MET A 1 11.97 -20.09 -2.43
CA MET A 1 11.48 -19.29 -3.57
C MET A 1 12.68 -18.65 -4.24
N TRP A 2 12.69 -18.56 -5.56
CA TRP A 2 13.70 -17.83 -6.33
C TRP A 2 13.13 -16.51 -6.84
N VAL A 3 13.95 -15.45 -6.81
CA VAL A 3 13.61 -14.11 -7.31
C VAL A 3 14.77 -13.62 -8.16
N PRO A 4 14.71 -13.75 -9.50
CA PRO A 4 15.86 -13.41 -10.36
C PRO A 4 16.00 -11.91 -10.59
N PHE A 5 14.93 -11.13 -10.45
CA PHE A 5 14.91 -9.70 -10.72
C PHE A 5 14.17 -8.93 -9.62
N ASN A 6 14.77 -7.83 -9.17
CA ASN A 6 14.16 -6.87 -8.26
C ASN A 6 13.96 -5.54 -8.99
N GLU A 7 12.76 -4.99 -8.99
CA GLU A 7 12.44 -3.67 -9.55
C GLU A 7 12.92 -3.45 -11.00
N GLY A 8 12.94 -4.52 -11.79
CA GLY A 8 13.42 -4.49 -13.18
C GLY A 8 14.93 -4.31 -13.35
N TRP A 9 15.72 -4.28 -12.27
CA TRP A 9 17.17 -4.15 -12.34
C TRP A 9 17.79 -5.35 -13.06
N GLY A 10 18.44 -5.06 -14.19
CA GLY A 10 19.05 -6.08 -15.03
C GLY A 10 18.05 -7.09 -15.61
N GLN A 11 16.75 -6.77 -15.66
CA GLN A 11 15.73 -7.68 -16.15
C GLN A 11 15.80 -7.84 -17.68
N TYR A 12 15.97 -9.07 -18.14
CA TYR A 12 15.94 -9.44 -19.57
C TYR A 12 15.34 -10.84 -19.71
N ASP A 13 14.60 -11.07 -20.80
CA ASP A 13 14.02 -12.36 -21.19
C ASP A 13 13.49 -13.19 -20.01
N THR A 14 12.61 -12.57 -19.21
CA THR A 14 12.09 -13.15 -17.96
C THR A 14 11.45 -14.51 -18.15
N PRO A 15 10.63 -14.78 -19.20
CA PRO A 15 10.07 -16.11 -19.42
C PRO A 15 11.12 -17.21 -19.57
N ARG A 16 12.21 -16.96 -20.32
CA ARG A 16 13.30 -17.93 -20.47
C ARG A 16 14.03 -18.17 -19.14
N ILE A 17 14.30 -17.10 -18.38
CA ILE A 17 14.97 -17.20 -17.08
C ILE A 17 14.13 -17.97 -16.06
N VAL A 18 12.83 -17.69 -15.98
CA VAL A 18 11.91 -18.43 -15.10
C VAL A 18 11.86 -19.91 -15.49
N LYS A 19 11.79 -20.21 -16.79
CA LYS A 19 11.83 -21.59 -17.28
C LYS A 19 13.14 -22.29 -16.87
N LEU A 20 14.29 -21.65 -17.09
CA LEU A 20 15.60 -22.18 -16.70
C LEU A 20 15.66 -22.46 -15.20
N ILE A 21 15.19 -21.54 -14.36
CA ILE A 21 15.17 -21.73 -12.90
C ILE A 21 14.30 -22.94 -12.53
N LYS A 22 13.12 -23.09 -13.13
CA LYS A 22 12.24 -24.24 -12.86
C LYS A 22 12.81 -25.57 -13.37
N GLU A 23 13.61 -25.56 -14.44
CA GLU A 23 14.33 -26.74 -14.92
C GLU A 23 15.47 -27.14 -13.95
N LEU A 24 16.18 -26.15 -13.39
CA LEU A 24 17.29 -26.38 -12.46
C LEU A 24 16.81 -26.74 -11.04
N ASP A 25 15.71 -26.14 -10.59
CA ASP A 25 15.10 -26.40 -9.29
C ASP A 25 13.56 -26.42 -9.39
N PRO A 26 12.97 -27.58 -9.73
CA PRO A 26 11.52 -27.72 -9.86
C PRO A 26 10.80 -27.71 -8.50
N THR A 27 11.53 -27.70 -7.37
CA THR A 27 10.94 -27.85 -6.03
C THR A 27 10.54 -26.53 -5.39
N ARG A 28 11.00 -25.38 -5.93
CA ARG A 28 10.77 -24.05 -5.36
C ARG A 28 9.93 -23.16 -6.28
N LEU A 29 9.05 -22.37 -5.67
CA LEU A 29 8.32 -21.30 -6.36
C LEU A 29 9.29 -20.28 -6.97
N VAL A 30 8.91 -19.70 -8.12
CA VAL A 30 9.66 -18.65 -8.79
C VAL A 30 8.81 -17.37 -8.86
N ASN A 31 9.28 -16.32 -8.19
CA ASN A 31 8.77 -14.96 -8.36
C ASN A 31 9.55 -14.32 -9.50
N ASN A 32 8.89 -14.03 -10.62
CA ASN A 32 9.58 -13.63 -11.84
C ASN A 32 10.25 -12.26 -11.75
N ALA A 33 9.64 -11.32 -11.03
CA ALA A 33 10.14 -9.98 -10.78
C ALA A 33 9.45 -9.43 -9.52
N SER A 34 10.24 -9.08 -8.49
CA SER A 34 9.74 -8.37 -7.32
C SER A 34 9.53 -6.90 -7.65
N GLY A 35 8.38 -6.33 -7.26
CA GLY A 35 8.11 -4.91 -7.45
C GLY A 35 7.43 -4.54 -8.76
N TRP A 36 8.18 -4.44 -9.86
CA TRP A 36 7.60 -4.08 -11.16
C TRP A 36 8.29 -4.74 -12.35
N ALA A 37 7.62 -4.52 -13.48
CA ALA A 37 7.80 -5.14 -14.78
C ALA A 37 7.50 -6.66 -14.81
N ASP A 38 6.47 -7.09 -14.08
CA ASP A 38 5.88 -8.43 -14.16
C ASP A 38 5.68 -8.89 -15.62
N ARG A 39 6.04 -10.14 -15.91
CA ARG A 39 5.89 -10.75 -17.25
C ARG A 39 4.86 -11.87 -17.28
N ASN A 40 3.98 -11.94 -16.27
CA ASN A 40 2.92 -12.93 -16.17
C ASN A 40 3.41 -14.38 -16.29
N VAL A 41 4.57 -14.67 -15.69
CA VAL A 41 5.20 -16.00 -15.64
C VAL A 41 5.61 -16.32 -14.21
N GLY A 42 5.92 -17.58 -13.93
CA GLY A 42 6.26 -18.04 -12.58
C GLY A 42 5.02 -18.22 -11.72
N ASP A 43 5.20 -18.10 -10.41
CA ASP A 43 4.22 -18.51 -9.40
C ASP A 43 3.73 -17.36 -8.51
N VAL A 44 4.27 -16.15 -8.71
CA VAL A 44 4.02 -14.99 -7.86
C VAL A 44 3.79 -13.76 -8.72
N HIS A 45 2.81 -12.94 -8.31
CA HIS A 45 2.64 -11.56 -8.73
C HIS A 45 3.01 -10.68 -7.54
N ASP A 46 4.16 -10.03 -7.65
CA ASP A 46 4.76 -9.24 -6.57
C ASP A 46 4.77 -7.75 -6.93
N ILE A 47 4.33 -6.90 -6.01
CA ILE A 47 4.42 -5.44 -6.13
C ILE A 47 5.16 -4.81 -4.96
N HIS A 48 5.76 -3.65 -5.21
CA HIS A 48 6.30 -2.78 -4.17
C HIS A 48 5.37 -1.59 -3.98
N ARG A 49 5.11 -1.22 -2.72
CA ARG A 49 4.33 -0.02 -2.41
C ARG A 49 4.87 0.68 -1.18
N TYR A 50 5.46 1.84 -1.42
CA TYR A 50 5.92 2.72 -0.36
C TYR A 50 4.97 3.93 -0.15
N PRO A 51 4.55 4.23 1.10
CA PRO A 51 4.73 3.39 2.29
C PRO A 51 3.79 2.18 2.34
N GLY A 52 2.69 2.19 1.58
CA GLY A 52 1.72 1.10 1.53
C GLY A 52 0.85 0.98 2.79
N PRO A 53 0.32 -0.21 3.09
CA PRO A 53 0.39 -1.43 2.26
C PRO A 53 -0.53 -1.35 1.04
N ALA A 54 -0.31 -2.23 0.06
CA ALA A 54 -1.21 -2.49 -1.05
C ALA A 54 -1.13 -3.97 -1.44
N ALA A 55 -2.05 -4.44 -2.29
CA ALA A 55 -2.01 -5.80 -2.83
C ALA A 55 -2.13 -5.74 -4.36
N PRO A 56 -1.46 -6.64 -5.10
CA PRO A 56 -1.73 -6.81 -6.51
C PRO A 56 -3.11 -7.47 -6.69
N PRO A 57 -3.69 -7.41 -7.90
CA PRO A 57 -4.88 -8.19 -8.21
C PRO A 57 -4.65 -9.68 -7.93
N VAL A 58 -5.63 -10.34 -7.30
CA VAL A 58 -5.59 -11.78 -7.07
C VAL A 58 -5.76 -12.51 -8.39
N GLU A 59 -4.95 -13.56 -8.57
CA GLU A 59 -4.98 -14.41 -9.75
C GLU A 59 -5.28 -15.85 -9.36
N ALA A 60 -5.81 -16.63 -10.31
CA ALA A 60 -6.14 -18.03 -10.05
C ALA A 60 -4.92 -18.94 -9.84
N LYS A 61 -3.73 -18.55 -10.35
CA LYS A 61 -2.54 -19.41 -10.43
C LYS A 61 -1.28 -18.84 -9.79
N ARG A 62 -1.27 -17.56 -9.41
CA ARG A 62 -0.10 -16.89 -8.83
C ARG A 62 -0.45 -16.27 -7.49
N ALA A 63 0.47 -16.39 -6.53
CA ALA A 63 0.32 -15.77 -5.22
C ALA A 63 0.44 -14.25 -5.33
N ALA A 64 -0.48 -13.52 -4.70
CA ALA A 64 -0.42 -12.07 -4.59
C ALA A 64 0.54 -11.68 -3.44
N VAL A 65 1.61 -10.94 -3.75
CA VAL A 65 2.68 -10.60 -2.78
C VAL A 65 2.96 -9.10 -2.80
N LEU A 66 3.19 -8.55 -1.60
CA LEU A 66 3.73 -7.22 -1.39
C LEU A 66 5.21 -7.37 -1.00
N GLY A 67 6.10 -7.46 -1.99
CA GLY A 67 7.50 -7.81 -1.81
C GLY A 67 8.34 -6.73 -1.15
N GLU A 68 7.87 -5.48 -1.16
CA GLU A 68 8.42 -4.40 -0.34
C GLU A 68 7.35 -3.36 0.00
N PHE A 69 7.31 -2.94 1.26
CA PHE A 69 6.51 -1.81 1.73
C PHE A 69 7.10 -1.20 3.01
N GLY A 70 6.52 -0.09 3.46
CA GLY A 70 6.95 0.64 4.64
C GLY A 70 7.88 1.79 4.29
N GLY A 71 9.18 1.64 4.53
CA GLY A 71 10.10 2.74 4.29
C GLY A 71 9.96 3.90 5.29
N LEU A 72 9.62 3.56 6.54
CA LEU A 72 9.44 4.52 7.63
C LEU A 72 10.81 4.94 8.20
N GLY A 73 11.24 6.15 7.86
CA GLY A 73 12.54 6.73 8.19
C GLY A 73 12.58 7.39 9.56
N LEU A 74 13.65 7.12 10.31
CA LEU A 74 14.02 7.85 11.52
C LEU A 74 15.55 7.91 11.61
N PRO A 75 16.18 9.02 11.21
CA PRO A 75 17.63 9.20 11.39
C PRO A 75 17.95 9.36 12.87
N ILE A 76 18.91 8.59 13.37
CA ILE A 76 19.42 8.71 14.75
C ILE A 76 20.83 9.27 14.71
N LYS A 77 21.02 10.47 15.26
CA LYS A 77 22.32 11.15 15.29
C LYS A 77 23.40 10.26 15.93
N GLY A 78 24.57 10.20 15.30
CA GLY A 78 25.70 9.36 15.74
C GLY A 78 25.60 7.90 15.31
N HIS A 79 24.48 7.50 14.69
CA HIS A 79 24.22 6.13 14.24
C HIS A 79 23.85 6.04 12.75
N THR A 80 24.24 7.06 11.97
CA THR A 80 24.04 7.18 10.51
C THR A 80 25.38 7.23 9.80
N LEU A 81 25.46 6.78 8.53
CA LEU A 81 26.70 6.89 7.75
C LEU A 81 27.07 8.35 7.45
N ARG A 82 26.05 9.20 7.26
CA ARG A 82 26.20 10.65 7.06
C ARG A 82 25.34 11.39 8.07
N ASP A 83 25.81 12.55 8.51
CA ASP A 83 25.08 13.39 9.48
C ASP A 83 23.83 14.04 8.87
N GLU A 84 23.83 14.28 7.55
CA GLU A 84 22.76 14.97 6.82
C GLU A 84 22.40 14.24 5.53
N LYS A 85 21.27 14.65 4.91
CA LYS A 85 20.75 14.12 3.63
C LYS A 85 20.37 12.63 3.69
N ASN A 86 20.00 12.16 4.87
CA ASN A 86 19.38 10.86 5.06
C ASN A 86 17.92 10.91 4.56
N TRP A 87 17.43 9.80 4.02
CA TRP A 87 16.08 9.73 3.46
C TRP A 87 15.34 8.46 3.89
N GLY A 88 14.01 8.56 3.83
CA GLY A 88 13.06 7.47 3.92
C GLY A 88 11.77 7.90 3.22
N TYR A 89 10.92 6.94 2.85
CA TYR A 89 9.68 7.23 2.13
C TYR A 89 8.68 8.02 2.99
N ARG A 90 8.77 7.90 4.31
CA ARG A 90 8.09 8.78 5.27
C ARG A 90 8.95 8.97 6.51
N SER A 91 9.19 10.21 6.93
CA SER A 91 10.08 10.52 8.05
C SER A 91 9.34 10.81 9.34
N TYR A 92 9.91 10.39 10.45
CA TYR A 92 9.42 10.59 11.82
C TYR A 92 10.47 11.28 12.69
N LYS A 93 10.03 11.87 13.80
CA LYS A 93 10.93 12.63 14.71
C LYS A 93 11.31 11.82 15.94
N THR A 94 10.46 10.90 16.37
CA THR A 94 10.67 10.12 17.59
C THR A 94 10.49 8.63 17.34
N ARG A 95 11.02 7.82 18.26
CA ARG A 95 10.90 6.36 18.23
C ARG A 95 9.46 5.92 18.46
N GLU A 96 8.73 6.67 19.28
CA GLU A 96 7.32 6.47 19.57
C GLU A 96 6.48 6.69 18.32
N GLU A 97 6.67 7.80 17.61
CA GLU A 97 5.98 8.09 16.35
C GLU A 97 6.27 7.02 15.28
N LEU A 98 7.54 6.60 15.14
CA LEU A 98 7.93 5.53 14.23
C LEU A 98 7.24 4.20 14.60
N THR A 99 7.21 3.86 15.88
CA THR A 99 6.60 2.62 16.37
C THR A 99 5.11 2.61 16.11
N ASP A 100 4.40 3.70 16.43
CA ASP A 100 2.95 3.78 16.25
C ASP A 100 2.60 3.76 14.75
N ALA A 101 3.42 4.38 13.91
CA ALA A 101 3.27 4.30 12.45
C ALA A 101 3.48 2.88 11.91
N TYR A 102 4.47 2.15 12.39
CA TYR A 102 4.69 0.75 12.01
C TYR A 102 3.51 -0.12 12.43
N VAL A 103 3.01 0.03 13.66
CA VAL A 103 1.86 -0.75 14.14
C VAL A 103 0.63 -0.49 13.27
N ALA A 104 0.34 0.78 12.95
CA ALA A 104 -0.76 1.13 12.05
C ALA A 104 -0.58 0.54 10.65
N LEU A 105 0.65 0.51 10.13
CA LEU A 105 0.96 -0.08 8.84
C LEU A 105 0.68 -1.59 8.81
N ILE A 106 1.09 -2.31 9.85
CA ILE A 106 0.85 -3.76 10.00
C ILE A 106 -0.65 -4.07 10.21
N ASP A 107 -1.36 -3.25 10.97
CA ASP A 107 -2.80 -3.41 11.15
C ASP A 107 -3.57 -3.21 9.83
N ASN A 108 -3.14 -2.26 8.98
CA ASN A 108 -3.69 -2.09 7.63
C ASN A 108 -3.37 -3.28 6.72
N LEU A 109 -2.17 -3.88 6.84
CA LEU A 109 -1.76 -5.05 6.07
C LEU A 109 -2.68 -6.24 6.35
N ARG A 110 -3.12 -6.40 7.61
CA ARG A 110 -4.01 -7.48 8.02
C ARG A 110 -5.29 -7.54 7.20
N SER A 111 -5.89 -6.40 6.89
CA SER A 111 -7.14 -6.36 6.11
C SER A 111 -6.96 -6.93 4.69
N LEU A 112 -5.78 -6.76 4.10
CA LEU A 112 -5.47 -7.26 2.76
C LEU A 112 -5.34 -8.79 2.70
N ILE A 113 -5.07 -9.45 3.84
CA ILE A 113 -5.05 -10.92 3.92
C ILE A 113 -6.43 -11.48 3.57
N GLY A 114 -7.49 -10.84 4.06
CA GLY A 114 -8.88 -11.23 3.75
C GLY A 114 -9.24 -11.11 2.28
N ASP A 115 -8.56 -10.21 1.56
CA ASP A 115 -8.73 -9.98 0.12
C ASP A 115 -7.77 -10.83 -0.73
N GLY A 116 -6.97 -11.72 -0.13
CA GLY A 116 -6.13 -12.70 -0.83
C GLY A 116 -4.62 -12.42 -0.86
N LEU A 117 -4.14 -11.41 -0.14
CA LEU A 117 -2.70 -11.17 -0.01
C LEU A 117 -2.02 -12.35 0.71
N CYS A 118 -1.02 -12.95 0.06
CA CYS A 118 -0.32 -14.14 0.55
C CYS A 118 0.91 -13.82 1.41
N ALA A 119 1.60 -12.70 1.13
CA ALA A 119 2.78 -12.28 1.88
C ALA A 119 3.00 -10.76 1.81
N GLY A 120 3.71 -10.23 2.81
CA GLY A 120 4.19 -8.86 2.85
C GLY A 120 5.58 -8.79 3.48
N VAL A 121 6.51 -8.04 2.89
CA VAL A 121 7.88 -7.88 3.39
C VAL A 121 8.14 -6.40 3.70
N TYR A 122 8.38 -6.10 4.98
CA TYR A 122 8.69 -4.74 5.42
C TYR A 122 10.15 -4.41 5.11
N THR A 123 10.38 -3.32 4.38
CA THR A 123 11.71 -2.76 4.14
C THR A 123 12.04 -1.76 5.26
N GLN A 124 13.11 -1.94 6.04
CA GLN A 124 14.14 -3.01 6.00
C GLN A 124 14.64 -3.33 7.42
N THR A 125 15.51 -4.34 7.56
CA THR A 125 16.07 -4.75 8.87
C THR A 125 16.90 -3.64 9.51
N THR A 126 17.71 -2.93 8.71
CA THR A 126 18.74 -2.00 9.19
C THR A 126 18.89 -0.85 8.23
N ASP A 127 19.31 0.31 8.72
CA ASP A 127 19.68 1.41 7.83
C ASP A 127 20.84 1.01 6.92
N VAL A 128 20.78 1.43 5.66
CA VAL A 128 21.79 1.17 4.64
C VAL A 128 22.21 2.49 4.02
N GLU A 129 23.47 2.85 4.22
CA GLU A 129 24.07 4.11 3.80
C GLU A 129 23.24 5.33 4.22
N ILE A 130 22.55 5.97 3.28
CA ILE A 130 21.71 7.16 3.50
C ILE A 130 20.21 6.84 3.60
N GLU A 131 19.82 5.59 3.38
CA GLU A 131 18.44 5.12 3.54
C GLU A 131 18.22 4.67 4.98
N VAL A 132 17.49 5.48 5.74
CA VAL A 132 17.37 5.37 7.21
C VAL A 132 16.02 4.83 7.68
N ASN A 133 15.42 3.94 6.90
CA ASN A 133 14.12 3.31 7.15
C ASN A 133 14.20 1.89 7.75
N GLY A 134 15.39 1.48 8.22
CA GLY A 134 15.60 0.22 8.89
C GLY A 134 14.89 0.11 10.24
N MET A 135 14.66 -1.11 10.71
CA MET A 135 14.27 -1.37 12.10
C MET A 135 15.40 -1.08 13.08
N MET A 136 16.64 -1.25 12.64
CA MET A 136 17.87 -0.97 13.39
C MET A 136 18.66 0.16 12.74
N THR A 137 19.50 0.82 13.53
CA THR A 137 20.46 1.82 13.04
C THR A 137 21.53 1.23 12.12
N TYR A 138 22.26 2.10 11.42
CA TYR A 138 23.30 1.70 10.44
C TYR A 138 24.40 0.85 11.09
N ASP A 139 24.77 1.13 12.32
CA ASP A 139 25.77 0.38 13.09
C ASP A 139 25.19 -0.81 13.88
N ARG A 140 23.88 -1.07 13.75
CA ARG A 140 23.14 -2.12 14.49
C ARG A 140 23.17 -1.94 16.02
N ALA A 141 23.60 -0.77 16.52
CA ALA A 141 23.69 -0.50 17.95
C ALA A 141 22.33 -0.28 18.62
N MET A 142 21.30 0.13 17.85
CA MET A 142 19.99 0.46 18.38
C MET A 142 18.86 -0.12 17.52
N ILE A 143 17.87 -0.74 18.17
CA ILE A 143 16.56 -1.01 17.57
C ILE A 143 15.70 0.26 17.73
N LYS A 144 15.32 0.86 16.60
CA LYS A 144 14.63 2.16 16.56
C LYS A 144 13.18 2.06 17.05
N MET A 145 12.51 0.95 16.78
CA MET A 145 11.12 0.69 17.18
C MET A 145 11.01 -0.09 18.50
N ASP A 146 9.87 0.01 19.18
CA ASP A 146 9.55 -0.84 20.33
C ASP A 146 9.34 -2.30 19.90
N VAL A 147 10.22 -3.20 20.33
CA VAL A 147 10.20 -4.62 19.97
C VAL A 147 8.93 -5.32 20.44
N LYS A 148 8.39 -4.97 21.61
CA LYS A 148 7.18 -5.61 22.16
C LYS A 148 5.95 -5.21 21.35
N LYS A 149 5.79 -3.91 21.06
CA LYS A 149 4.66 -3.41 20.26
C LYS A 149 4.70 -3.96 18.83
N THR A 150 5.86 -3.93 18.19
CA THR A 150 6.03 -4.44 16.81
C THR A 150 5.83 -5.95 16.72
N ALA A 151 6.37 -6.73 17.66
CA ALA A 151 6.14 -8.17 17.72
C ALA A 151 4.66 -8.52 17.97
N ALA A 152 3.98 -7.77 18.85
CA ALA A 152 2.54 -7.96 19.09
C ALA A 152 1.72 -7.67 17.82
N ALA A 153 2.04 -6.62 17.08
CA ALA A 153 1.39 -6.31 15.80
C ALA A 153 1.59 -7.43 14.76
N ASN A 154 2.83 -7.89 14.56
CA ASN A 154 3.12 -8.97 13.61
C ASN A 154 2.44 -10.29 13.98
N ARG A 155 2.35 -10.63 15.27
CA ARG A 155 1.63 -11.83 15.71
C ARG A 155 0.14 -11.80 15.34
N ARG A 156 -0.50 -10.62 15.31
CA ARG A 156 -1.90 -10.48 14.89
C ARG A 156 -2.12 -10.86 13.43
N LEU A 157 -1.10 -10.82 12.57
CA LEU A 157 -1.23 -11.25 11.17
C LEU A 157 -1.56 -12.75 11.04
N TYR A 158 -1.15 -13.56 12.02
CA TYR A 158 -1.36 -15.02 12.03
C TYR A 158 -2.70 -15.45 12.66
N LEU A 159 -3.50 -14.51 13.18
CA LEU A 159 -4.89 -14.79 13.54
C LEU A 159 -5.69 -15.14 12.27
N PRO A 160 -6.80 -15.90 12.39
CA PRO A 160 -7.64 -16.25 11.23
C PRO A 160 -7.87 -15.05 10.31
N PRO A 161 -7.75 -15.22 8.98
CA PRO A 161 -7.91 -14.12 8.03
C PRO A 161 -9.19 -13.31 8.32
N PRO A 162 -9.12 -11.96 8.34
CA PRO A 162 -10.32 -11.16 8.54
C PRO A 162 -11.31 -11.38 7.40
N ILE A 163 -12.60 -11.38 7.72
CA ILE A 163 -13.67 -11.40 6.72
C ILE A 163 -13.99 -9.95 6.38
N THR A 164 -13.62 -9.51 5.19
CA THR A 164 -13.96 -8.17 4.69
C THR A 164 -15.32 -8.22 4.00
N LYS A 165 -16.31 -7.50 4.54
CA LYS A 165 -17.62 -7.33 3.92
C LYS A 165 -17.82 -5.86 3.58
N THR A 166 -17.94 -5.57 2.28
CA THR A 166 -18.33 -4.24 1.82
C THR A 166 -19.79 -3.99 2.17
N ILE A 167 -20.04 -3.07 3.10
CA ILE A 167 -21.40 -2.66 3.47
C ILE A 167 -21.89 -1.53 2.55
N VAL A 168 -21.00 -0.58 2.24
CA VAL A 168 -21.27 0.49 1.27
C VAL A 168 -20.11 0.53 0.28
N PRO A 169 -20.34 0.28 -1.02
CA PRO A 169 -19.27 0.31 -2.01
C PRO A 169 -18.74 1.73 -2.18
N THR A 170 -17.41 1.87 -2.27
CA THR A 170 -16.75 3.11 -2.68
C THR A 170 -16.70 3.22 -4.21
N SER A 171 -16.26 4.36 -4.73
CA SER A 171 -15.99 4.54 -6.16
C SER A 171 -14.67 3.94 -6.63
N GLN A 172 -13.95 3.20 -5.79
CA GLN A 172 -12.60 2.69 -6.09
C GLN A 172 -12.59 1.65 -7.21
N ARG A 173 -13.54 0.71 -7.21
CA ARG A 173 -13.65 -0.34 -8.26
C ARG A 173 -14.66 0.02 -9.34
N GLN A 174 -15.74 0.67 -8.95
CA GLN A 174 -16.81 1.08 -9.84
C GLN A 174 -17.34 2.42 -9.38
N GLY A 175 -17.41 3.39 -10.29
CA GLY A 175 -17.92 4.72 -10.00
C GLY A 175 -19.33 4.69 -9.42
N GLN A 176 -19.47 5.13 -8.17
CA GLN A 176 -20.76 5.25 -7.49
C GLN A 176 -21.44 6.56 -7.89
N SER A 177 -22.76 6.62 -7.81
CA SER A 177 -23.50 7.86 -8.03
C SER A 177 -23.47 8.72 -6.78
N TRP A 178 -23.20 10.01 -6.97
CA TRP A 178 -23.15 11.04 -5.94
C TRP A 178 -24.00 12.23 -6.36
N ARG A 179 -24.56 12.91 -5.36
CA ARG A 179 -25.00 14.30 -5.47
C ARG A 179 -23.84 15.21 -5.12
N TYR A 180 -23.65 16.29 -5.87
CA TYR A 180 -22.58 17.24 -5.59
C TYR A 180 -22.92 18.69 -5.91
N THR A 181 -22.22 19.60 -5.24
CA THR A 181 -22.18 21.03 -5.55
C THR A 181 -20.74 21.52 -5.43
N THR A 182 -20.39 22.54 -6.20
CA THR A 182 -19.11 23.26 -6.12
C THR A 182 -19.28 24.66 -5.51
N SER A 183 -20.51 25.02 -5.16
CA SER A 183 -20.84 26.21 -4.38
C SER A 183 -21.14 25.80 -2.94
N GLU A 184 -20.67 26.59 -1.98
CA GLU A 184 -20.84 26.31 -0.55
C GLU A 184 -22.31 26.09 -0.22
N PRO A 185 -22.69 24.89 0.28
CA PRO A 185 -24.05 24.61 0.63
C PRO A 185 -24.42 25.22 1.98
N ARG A 186 -25.72 25.42 2.21
CA ARG A 186 -26.23 25.91 3.49
C ARG A 186 -25.76 25.01 4.66
N ILE A 187 -25.62 25.62 5.83
CA ILE A 187 -25.26 24.91 7.07
C ILE A 187 -26.20 23.72 7.32
N GLY A 188 -25.63 22.61 7.82
CA GLY A 188 -26.38 21.37 8.07
C GLY A 188 -26.56 20.49 6.84
N TRP A 189 -25.89 20.79 5.72
CA TRP A 189 -25.87 19.93 4.53
C TRP A 189 -25.44 18.50 4.79
N TYR A 190 -24.71 18.20 5.86
CA TYR A 190 -24.28 16.83 6.23
C TYR A 190 -25.36 16.03 6.98
N ARG A 191 -26.49 16.64 7.35
CA ARG A 191 -27.57 15.95 8.09
C ARG A 191 -28.33 14.99 7.17
N THR A 192 -28.85 13.90 7.73
CA THR A 192 -29.55 12.84 6.99
C THR A 192 -30.75 13.38 6.19
N GLY A 193 -31.60 14.20 6.83
CA GLY A 193 -32.81 14.77 6.22
C GLY A 193 -32.59 16.00 5.33
N PHE A 194 -31.35 16.33 4.95
CA PHE A 194 -31.09 17.45 4.06
C PHE A 194 -31.56 17.15 2.63
N ASP A 195 -32.39 18.03 2.08
CA ASP A 195 -32.78 17.98 0.67
C ASP A 195 -31.65 18.47 -0.25
N ASP A 196 -31.04 17.54 -0.96
CA ASP A 196 -30.00 17.75 -1.97
C ASP A 196 -30.52 17.55 -3.41
N SER A 197 -31.84 17.57 -3.61
CA SER A 197 -32.46 17.34 -4.93
C SER A 197 -31.95 18.30 -6.02
N ALA A 198 -31.66 19.55 -5.63
CA ALA A 198 -31.10 20.60 -6.49
C ALA A 198 -29.60 20.44 -6.79
N TRP A 199 -28.88 19.55 -6.10
CA TRP A 199 -27.47 19.30 -6.37
C TRP A 199 -27.28 18.50 -7.67
N GLN A 200 -26.16 18.74 -8.34
CA GLN A 200 -25.76 18.02 -9.54
C GLN A 200 -25.57 16.53 -9.24
N LYS A 201 -25.66 15.67 -10.26
CA LYS A 201 -25.37 14.24 -10.15
C LYS A 201 -24.08 13.93 -10.90
N GLY A 202 -23.18 13.20 -10.24
CA GLY A 202 -21.91 12.76 -10.82
C GLY A 202 -21.61 11.31 -10.49
N ARG A 203 -20.80 10.66 -11.32
CA ARG A 203 -20.19 9.37 -11.01
C ARG A 203 -18.80 9.60 -10.45
N GLY A 204 -18.46 8.94 -9.34
CA GLY A 204 -17.06 8.92 -8.91
C GLY A 204 -16.16 8.16 -9.90
N ALA A 205 -14.85 8.39 -9.93
CA ALA A 205 -14.11 9.36 -9.10
C ALA A 205 -14.24 10.81 -9.62
N PHE A 206 -14.24 11.79 -8.72
CA PHE A 206 -14.23 13.20 -9.07
C PHE A 206 -12.78 13.68 -9.19
N GLY A 207 -12.44 14.40 -10.26
CA GLY A 207 -11.12 14.97 -10.46
C GLY A 207 -10.93 15.54 -11.85
N THR A 208 -9.72 15.96 -12.16
CA THR A 208 -9.40 16.61 -13.45
C THR A 208 -8.80 15.60 -14.43
N GLU A 209 -9.23 15.69 -15.69
CA GLU A 209 -8.63 14.94 -16.79
C GLU A 209 -7.11 15.16 -16.87
N GLY A 210 -6.37 14.09 -17.19
CA GLY A 210 -4.90 14.11 -17.25
C GLY A 210 -4.20 13.84 -15.91
N THR A 211 -4.93 13.64 -14.81
CA THR A 211 -4.34 13.20 -13.53
C THR A 211 -3.77 11.78 -13.69
N PRO A 212 -2.44 11.56 -13.51
CA PRO A 212 -1.83 10.25 -13.74
C PRO A 212 -2.43 9.15 -12.88
N GLY A 213 -2.89 8.07 -13.53
CA GLY A 213 -3.48 6.91 -12.85
C GLY A 213 -4.91 7.11 -12.33
N ALA A 214 -5.53 8.27 -12.55
CA ALA A 214 -6.92 8.51 -12.13
C ALA A 214 -7.92 8.07 -13.21
N VAL A 215 -8.98 7.39 -12.78
CA VAL A 215 -10.16 7.11 -13.63
C VAL A 215 -11.25 8.11 -13.27
N ILE A 216 -11.40 9.15 -14.09
CA ILE A 216 -12.33 10.25 -13.83
C ILE A 216 -13.73 9.85 -14.29
N GLY A 217 -14.68 9.81 -13.34
CA GLY A 217 -16.10 9.61 -13.61
C GLY A 217 -16.88 10.93 -13.71
N THR A 218 -16.40 12.00 -13.09
CA THR A 218 -16.97 13.36 -13.18
C THR A 218 -15.85 14.39 -13.05
N ASP A 219 -15.76 15.27 -14.05
CA ASP A 219 -14.77 16.34 -14.07
C ASP A 219 -15.04 17.34 -12.95
N TRP A 220 -14.00 17.69 -12.20
CA TRP A 220 -14.07 18.65 -11.10
C TRP A 220 -12.83 19.56 -11.12
N LYS A 221 -13.06 20.86 -11.31
CA LYS A 221 -12.00 21.87 -11.53
C LYS A 221 -12.04 23.05 -10.55
N SER A 222 -13.03 23.11 -9.66
CA SER A 222 -13.13 24.18 -8.65
C SER A 222 -12.21 23.89 -7.45
N SER A 223 -12.00 24.90 -6.61
CA SER A 223 -11.29 24.74 -5.32
C SER A 223 -12.03 23.78 -4.38
N ASP A 224 -13.36 23.84 -4.39
CA ASP A 224 -14.20 23.16 -3.42
C ASP A 224 -15.26 22.28 -4.08
N ILE A 225 -15.56 21.17 -3.43
CA ILE A 225 -16.66 20.27 -3.77
C ILE A 225 -17.28 19.70 -2.49
N TRP A 226 -18.60 19.66 -2.47
CA TRP A 226 -19.38 18.97 -1.44
C TRP A 226 -20.08 17.79 -2.07
N LEU A 227 -19.91 16.61 -1.48
CA LEU A 227 -20.43 15.34 -1.98
C LEU A 227 -21.44 14.76 -0.98
N ARG A 228 -22.59 14.29 -1.48
CA ARG A 228 -23.58 13.55 -0.71
C ARG A 228 -24.00 12.29 -1.44
N ARG A 229 -24.26 11.23 -0.66
CA ARG A 229 -24.85 9.98 -1.13
C ARG A 229 -25.70 9.41 -0.02
N THR A 230 -26.86 8.88 -0.41
CA THR A 230 -27.71 8.07 0.46
C THR A 230 -27.42 6.60 0.21
N PHE A 231 -27.37 5.82 1.28
CA PHE A 231 -27.26 4.37 1.25
C PHE A 231 -28.11 3.81 2.40
N GLU A 232 -28.57 2.57 2.23
CA GLU A 232 -29.24 1.82 3.28
C GLU A 232 -28.25 0.82 3.88
N LEU A 233 -28.12 0.82 5.20
CA LEU A 233 -27.41 -0.23 5.91
C LEU A 233 -28.38 -1.41 6.08
N LYS A 234 -28.03 -2.56 5.51
CA LYS A 234 -28.76 -3.81 5.68
C LYS A 234 -28.10 -4.69 6.73
#